data_AF-A0A9D4WIT2-F1
#
_entry.id   AF-A0A9D4WIT2-F1
#
_cell.length_a   1.000
_cell.length_b   1.000
_cell.length_c   1.000
_cell.angle_alpha   90.00
_cell.angle_beta   90.00
_cell.angle_gamma   90.00
#
_symmetry.space_group_name_H-M   'P 1'
#
loop_
_entity.id
_entity.type
_entity.pdbx_description
1 polymer ?
#
loop_
_entity_poly.entity_id
_entity_poly.type
_entity_poly.pdbx_seq_one_letter_code
_entity_poly.pdbx_strand_id
1 'polypeptide(L)'
;MEVLASIAFASRTQNSNSPLLMWLWTVAIGQASHSNLQKQSKAMIIEDECKRNLQVWLRIAKAKEYSEMGNWEAVCALVAAGIYGIILFPNQKNFVDINAIRLFVRRNPIPTLIGDVYYSVHNRNEKRRGGLIRCCAQLLFKWFTGYLPSKGAFVLLGQNVNWATKLMGLRAKDMDWTHSSGVGRDFICSCRGYPNVPLIGVQGCINYNPTLLKRQMGFAMELPPYKSDVQESVYFPVEGNQARVKQVAEAWRSIQRKGKASWGKANNRSFPPFDDWLSKRVELTCLPFPMVDPWYPLIEETPSTVSMDEFLEMKQERDQLLTEKTELEMSVARVQRVNQELKGKMEDQDKRHALEAKRFEMDTAYYGKISQALVSSNREHDITKERLARASKVIKDEKRRQILVKGQRDDRVRVLIAEWETKLKVREAENLKIMAEKDHYMAERDHYFRQMKIHQKEVGRLQQENTELRFAAEFARMEDEIGPSVGPSSS
;
A
#
# COMPACT_ATOMS: atom_id res chain seq x y z
N MET A 1 59.91 66.95 -25.40
CA MET A 1 61.10 67.74 -25.04
C MET A 1 60.93 69.23 -25.37
N GLU A 2 60.08 69.63 -26.31
CA GLU A 2 59.83 71.07 -26.59
C GLU A 2 58.85 71.76 -25.63
N VAL A 3 58.02 71.02 -24.89
CA VAL A 3 57.07 71.61 -23.92
C VAL A 3 57.74 72.01 -22.58
N LEU A 4 58.91 71.44 -22.26
CA LEU A 4 59.64 71.75 -21.02
C LEU A 4 60.62 72.94 -21.16
N ALA A 5 60.97 73.32 -22.39
CA ALA A 5 61.80 74.49 -22.65
C ALA A 5 61.04 75.81 -22.41
N SER A 6 59.72 75.81 -22.65
CA SER A 6 58.86 76.99 -22.43
C SER A 6 58.60 77.30 -20.96
N ILE A 7 58.71 76.32 -20.06
CA ILE A 7 58.47 76.51 -18.61
C ILE A 7 59.73 77.04 -17.91
N ALA A 8 60.93 76.69 -18.40
CA ALA A 8 62.19 77.15 -17.82
C ALA A 8 62.49 78.64 -18.09
N PHE A 9 61.92 79.23 -19.15
CA PHE A 9 62.10 80.65 -19.48
C PHE A 9 61.29 81.58 -18.57
N ALA A 10 60.18 81.08 -18.00
CA ALA A 10 59.27 81.87 -17.15
C ALA A 10 59.80 82.10 -15.72
N SER A 11 60.77 81.32 -15.25
CA SER A 11 61.28 81.40 -13.87
C SER A 11 62.47 82.34 -13.67
N ARG A 12 62.97 83.00 -14.73
CA ARG A 12 64.22 83.78 -14.68
C ARG A 12 64.06 85.23 -14.24
N THR A 13 62.86 85.68 -13.85
CA THR A 13 62.56 87.11 -13.71
C THR A 13 62.21 87.61 -12.31
N GLN A 14 62.30 86.81 -11.23
CA GLN A 14 62.13 87.37 -9.88
C GLN A 14 63.20 86.93 -8.88
N ASN A 15 63.82 87.96 -8.33
CA ASN A 15 65.00 88.03 -7.52
C ASN A 15 64.56 88.15 -6.04
N SER A 16 64.81 87.14 -5.21
CA SER A 16 64.75 87.32 -3.74
C SER A 16 65.55 86.25 -2.99
N ASN A 17 66.59 86.72 -2.29
CA ASN A 17 67.46 85.95 -1.40
C ASN A 17 66.69 85.32 -0.23
N SER A 18 66.27 84.07 -0.39
CA SER A 18 65.68 83.26 0.68
C SER A 18 66.69 82.19 1.17
N PRO A 19 66.96 82.08 2.49
CA PRO A 19 67.82 81.02 3.05
C PRO A 19 67.34 79.59 2.72
N LEU A 20 66.05 79.43 2.40
CA LEU A 20 65.47 78.16 1.92
C LEU A 20 66.01 77.74 0.55
N LEU A 21 66.35 78.69 -0.34
CA LEU A 21 66.90 78.37 -1.66
C LEU A 21 68.37 77.90 -1.58
N MET A 22 69.14 78.40 -0.61
CA MET A 22 70.50 77.92 -0.33
C MET A 22 70.48 76.51 0.28
N TRP A 23 69.54 76.21 1.19
CA TRP A 23 69.36 74.85 1.71
C TRP A 23 68.88 73.87 0.62
N LEU A 24 67.97 74.31 -0.25
CA LEU A 24 67.53 73.54 -1.42
C LEU A 24 68.66 73.31 -2.44
N TRP A 25 69.62 74.24 -2.60
CA TRP A 25 70.79 74.05 -3.47
C TRP A 25 71.77 73.01 -2.90
N THR A 26 72.00 73.01 -1.58
CA THR A 26 72.87 72.02 -0.90
C THR A 26 72.25 70.62 -0.90
N VAL A 27 70.93 70.51 -0.72
CA VAL A 27 70.18 69.26 -0.87
C VAL A 27 70.12 68.80 -2.34
N ALA A 28 70.04 69.73 -3.31
CA ALA A 28 70.04 69.41 -4.73
C ALA A 28 71.41 68.90 -5.23
N ILE A 29 72.53 69.40 -4.72
CA ILE A 29 73.87 68.84 -5.03
C ILE A 29 74.06 67.49 -4.32
N GLY A 30 73.54 67.33 -3.09
CA GLY A 30 73.54 66.05 -2.38
C GLY A 30 72.67 64.95 -3.02
N GLN A 31 71.61 65.32 -3.76
CA GLN A 31 70.78 64.39 -4.54
C GLN A 31 71.19 64.26 -6.02
N ALA A 32 72.12 65.09 -6.51
CA ALA A 32 72.65 64.98 -7.87
C ALA A 32 73.57 63.74 -8.05
N SER A 33 74.10 63.18 -6.96
CA SER A 33 74.88 61.94 -7.01
C SER A 33 74.03 60.67 -6.98
N HIS A 34 72.70 60.78 -6.80
CA HIS A 34 71.82 59.62 -6.61
C HIS A 34 70.50 59.66 -7.40
N SER A 35 70.43 60.40 -8.52
CA SER A 35 69.14 60.58 -9.23
C SER A 35 69.17 60.55 -10.76
N ASN A 36 70.08 59.78 -11.38
CA ASN A 36 69.92 59.40 -12.80
C ASN A 36 69.05 58.13 -13.01
N LEU A 37 68.73 57.36 -11.96
CA LEU A 37 67.93 56.13 -12.06
C LEU A 37 66.41 56.34 -11.85
N GLN A 38 65.97 57.42 -11.20
CA GLN A 38 64.54 57.63 -10.91
C GLN A 38 63.77 58.45 -11.97
N LYS A 39 64.44 59.26 -12.80
CA LYS A 39 63.77 59.95 -13.93
C LYS A 39 63.46 59.00 -15.09
N GLN A 40 64.32 58.00 -15.36
CA GLN A 40 64.01 56.92 -16.32
C GLN A 40 62.87 56.03 -15.83
N SER A 41 62.79 55.75 -14.53
CA SER A 41 61.72 54.92 -13.95
C SER A 41 60.33 55.54 -14.11
N LYS A 42 60.14 56.83 -13.78
CA LYS A 42 58.82 57.49 -13.92
C LYS A 42 58.37 57.71 -15.37
N ALA A 43 59.28 58.05 -16.28
CA ALA A 43 58.97 58.17 -17.70
C ALA A 43 58.66 56.80 -18.35
N MET A 44 59.42 55.76 -17.98
CA MET A 44 59.16 54.38 -18.42
C MET A 44 57.82 53.85 -17.90
N ILE A 45 57.40 54.21 -16.68
CA ILE A 45 56.11 53.83 -16.10
C ILE A 45 54.94 54.46 -16.86
N ILE A 46 55.00 55.76 -17.18
CA ILE A 46 53.93 56.48 -17.91
C ILE A 46 53.85 56.02 -19.37
N GLU A 47 54.99 55.77 -20.02
CA GLU A 47 55.04 55.24 -21.39
C GLU A 47 54.57 53.77 -21.46
N ASP A 48 54.87 52.95 -20.44
CA ASP A 48 54.34 51.58 -20.27
C ASP A 48 52.82 51.59 -20.00
N GLU A 49 52.29 52.58 -19.29
CA GLU A 49 50.86 52.69 -18.98
C GLU A 49 50.05 53.12 -20.22
N CYS A 50 50.57 54.06 -21.02
CA CYS A 50 50.02 54.40 -22.34
C CYS A 50 50.04 53.22 -23.34
N LYS A 51 51.15 52.45 -23.38
CA LYS A 51 51.27 51.27 -24.28
C LYS A 51 50.40 50.09 -23.84
N ARG A 52 50.22 49.86 -22.53
CA ARG A 52 49.28 48.88 -21.94
C ARG A 52 47.84 49.15 -22.37
N ASN A 53 47.43 50.41 -22.35
CA ASN A 53 46.10 50.83 -22.76
C ASN A 53 45.89 50.64 -24.27
N LEU A 54 46.87 51.01 -25.11
CA LEU A 54 46.73 50.99 -26.58
C LEU A 54 46.39 49.60 -27.17
N GLN A 55 46.96 48.51 -26.64
CA GLN A 55 46.71 47.14 -27.14
C GLN A 55 45.35 46.57 -26.69
N VAL A 56 44.88 46.92 -25.49
CA VAL A 56 43.53 46.59 -25.03
C VAL A 56 42.50 47.36 -25.87
N TRP A 57 42.78 48.64 -26.13
CA TRP A 57 41.96 49.48 -27.02
C TRP A 57 41.91 48.96 -28.46
N LEU A 58 43.03 48.47 -29.04
CA LEU A 58 43.05 47.84 -30.37
C LEU A 58 42.15 46.60 -30.47
N ARG A 59 42.08 45.79 -29.41
CA ARG A 59 41.25 44.58 -29.38
C ARG A 59 39.78 44.90 -29.15
N ILE A 60 39.49 45.88 -28.32
CA ILE A 60 38.13 46.41 -28.12
C ILE A 60 37.66 47.08 -29.42
N ALA A 61 38.52 47.80 -30.13
CA ALA A 61 38.22 48.40 -31.43
C ALA A 61 37.92 47.32 -32.49
N LYS A 62 38.73 46.26 -32.55
CA LYS A 62 38.49 45.14 -33.47
C LYS A 62 37.25 44.32 -33.10
N ALA A 63 36.97 44.15 -31.81
CA ALA A 63 35.72 43.56 -31.34
C ALA A 63 34.51 44.43 -31.71
N LYS A 64 34.67 45.76 -31.72
CA LYS A 64 33.63 46.68 -32.19
C LYS A 64 33.39 46.55 -33.70
N GLU A 65 34.44 46.46 -34.52
CA GLU A 65 34.33 46.18 -35.97
C GLU A 65 33.57 44.88 -36.24
N TYR A 66 33.88 43.79 -35.53
CA TYR A 66 33.15 42.52 -35.67
C TYR A 66 31.72 42.59 -35.14
N SER A 67 31.43 43.44 -34.15
CA SER A 67 30.06 43.67 -33.66
C SER A 67 29.21 44.38 -34.70
N GLU A 68 29.79 45.33 -35.43
CA GLU A 68 29.15 46.05 -36.52
C GLU A 68 28.88 45.14 -37.73
N MET A 69 29.69 44.09 -37.91
CA MET A 69 29.49 43.03 -38.91
C MET A 69 28.53 41.92 -38.45
N GLY A 70 27.95 42.02 -37.24
CA GLY A 70 27.05 41.00 -36.67
C GLY A 70 27.72 39.68 -36.29
N ASN A 71 29.06 39.60 -36.31
CA ASN A 71 29.82 38.39 -35.99
C ASN A 71 30.09 38.28 -34.49
N TRP A 72 29.04 37.97 -33.73
CA TRP A 72 29.10 37.87 -32.26
C TRP A 72 30.06 36.80 -31.74
N GLU A 73 30.31 35.75 -32.52
CA GLU A 73 31.28 34.71 -32.16
C GLU A 73 32.71 35.28 -32.11
N ALA A 74 33.09 36.08 -33.12
CA ALA A 74 34.39 36.76 -33.15
C ALA A 74 34.52 37.82 -32.03
N VAL A 75 33.43 38.52 -31.72
CA VAL A 75 33.38 39.48 -30.59
C VAL A 75 33.63 38.77 -29.27
N CYS A 76 32.87 37.71 -28.99
CA CYS A 76 33.02 36.91 -27.78
C CYS A 76 34.42 36.30 -27.67
N ALA A 77 35.00 35.82 -28.78
CA ALA A 77 36.36 35.29 -28.81
C ALA A 77 37.42 36.35 -28.47
N LEU A 78 37.29 37.58 -29.00
CA LEU A 78 38.21 38.68 -28.73
C LEU A 78 38.13 39.20 -27.29
N VAL A 79 36.91 39.31 -26.75
CA VAL A 79 36.67 39.69 -25.35
C VAL A 79 37.19 38.60 -24.40
N ALA A 80 36.89 37.33 -24.68
CA ALA A 80 37.41 36.20 -23.92
C ALA A 80 38.93 36.14 -23.95
N ALA A 81 39.56 36.38 -25.11
CA ALA A 81 41.02 36.46 -25.24
C ALA A 81 41.64 37.64 -24.49
N GLY A 82 40.93 38.77 -24.39
CA GLY A 82 41.30 39.92 -23.58
C GLY A 82 41.27 39.59 -22.08
N ILE A 83 40.16 39.05 -21.59
CA ILE A 83 39.98 38.62 -20.20
C ILE A 83 41.02 37.53 -19.85
N TYR A 84 41.22 36.53 -20.70
CA TYR A 84 42.21 35.49 -20.49
C TYR A 84 43.64 36.02 -20.46
N GLY A 85 44.00 36.91 -21.38
CA GLY A 85 45.34 37.50 -21.45
C GLY A 85 45.70 38.39 -20.26
N ILE A 86 44.70 39.10 -19.71
CA ILE A 86 44.87 40.02 -18.59
C ILE A 86 44.81 39.28 -17.24
N ILE A 87 43.89 38.32 -17.09
CA ILE A 87 43.59 37.67 -15.80
C ILE A 87 44.32 36.34 -15.63
N LEU A 88 44.48 35.53 -16.67
CA LEU A 88 44.96 34.14 -16.57
C LEU A 88 46.42 33.95 -17.05
N PHE A 89 46.97 34.91 -17.79
CA PHE A 89 48.39 34.96 -18.22
C PHE A 89 49.06 36.31 -17.95
N PRO A 90 49.04 36.87 -16.73
CA PRO A 90 49.82 38.06 -16.45
C PRO A 90 51.31 37.66 -16.41
N ASN A 91 52.02 37.90 -17.50
CA ASN A 91 53.47 37.91 -17.53
C ASN A 91 53.95 39.30 -17.97
N GLN A 92 54.94 39.87 -17.29
CA GLN A 92 55.66 41.06 -17.76
C GLN A 92 57.09 40.65 -18.14
N LYS A 93 57.70 41.14 -19.22
CA LYS A 93 57.41 42.26 -20.14
C LYS A 93 57.06 41.72 -21.55
N ASN A 94 56.15 42.39 -22.27
CA ASN A 94 55.64 42.10 -23.64
C ASN A 94 54.61 40.96 -23.80
N PHE A 95 53.44 41.14 -23.15
CA PHE A 95 52.08 40.69 -23.48
C PHE A 95 51.81 39.36 -24.24
N VAL A 96 50.93 38.51 -23.66
CA VAL A 96 50.36 37.22 -24.12
C VAL A 96 51.13 36.50 -25.22
N ASP A 97 51.78 35.40 -24.85
CA ASP A 97 52.42 34.48 -25.81
C ASP A 97 51.47 34.19 -26.98
N ILE A 98 51.91 34.51 -28.20
CA ILE A 98 51.11 34.30 -29.42
C ILE A 98 50.71 32.83 -29.60
N ASN A 99 51.48 31.90 -29.01
CA ASN A 99 51.14 30.49 -28.96
C ASN A 99 49.92 30.24 -28.06
N ALA A 100 49.82 30.93 -26.91
CA ALA A 100 48.63 30.88 -26.06
C ALA A 100 47.39 31.37 -26.85
N ILE A 101 47.49 32.48 -27.59
CA ILE A 101 46.38 32.98 -28.42
C ILE A 101 45.98 31.97 -29.51
N ARG A 102 46.95 31.36 -30.20
CA ARG A 102 46.69 30.35 -31.24
C ARG A 102 46.01 29.09 -30.70
N LEU A 103 46.33 28.69 -29.46
CA LEU A 103 45.68 27.56 -28.79
C LEU A 103 44.21 27.83 -28.47
N PHE A 104 43.90 29.02 -27.96
CA PHE A 104 42.53 29.44 -27.62
C PHE A 104 41.63 29.58 -28.85
N VAL A 105 42.15 30.12 -29.95
CA VAL A 105 41.34 30.37 -31.16
C VAL A 105 41.01 29.09 -31.93
N ARG A 106 41.78 28.01 -31.76
CA ARG A 106 41.66 26.81 -32.60
C ARG A 106 41.07 25.57 -31.91
N ARG A 107 41.20 25.41 -30.58
CA ARG A 107 40.82 24.17 -29.84
C ARG A 107 40.54 24.41 -28.35
N ASN A 108 40.23 23.34 -27.61
CA ASN A 108 40.25 23.32 -26.14
C ASN A 108 41.70 23.55 -25.64
N PRO A 109 41.99 24.69 -24.98
CA PRO A 109 43.33 25.04 -24.53
C PRO A 109 43.76 24.27 -23.27
N ILE A 110 42.81 23.66 -22.54
CA ILE A 110 43.03 23.07 -21.22
C ILE A 110 44.21 22.07 -21.19
N PRO A 111 44.33 21.08 -22.09
CA PRO A 111 45.44 20.12 -22.03
C PRO A 111 46.81 20.78 -22.22
N THR A 112 46.90 21.79 -23.09
CA THR A 112 48.15 22.52 -23.31
C THR A 112 48.50 23.42 -22.14
N LEU A 113 47.51 24.05 -21.51
CA LEU A 113 47.72 24.85 -20.30
C LEU A 113 48.20 24.00 -19.12
N ILE A 114 47.59 22.83 -18.92
CA ILE A 114 48.05 21.88 -17.90
C ILE A 114 49.48 21.41 -18.26
N GLY A 115 49.76 21.17 -19.54
CA GLY A 115 51.08 20.79 -20.03
C GLY A 115 52.16 21.81 -19.67
N ASP A 116 51.93 23.10 -19.94
CA ASP A 116 52.88 24.17 -19.59
C ASP A 116 53.04 24.37 -18.07
N VAL A 117 51.94 24.25 -17.33
CA VAL A 117 51.98 24.32 -15.86
C VAL A 117 52.84 23.21 -15.29
N TYR A 118 52.55 21.96 -15.66
CA TYR A 118 53.30 20.79 -15.18
C TYR A 118 54.76 20.87 -15.62
N TYR A 119 55.02 21.23 -16.88
CA TYR A 119 56.38 21.37 -17.40
C TYR A 119 57.17 22.44 -16.64
N SER A 120 56.57 23.60 -16.35
CA SER A 120 57.24 24.67 -15.61
C SER A 120 57.48 24.34 -14.14
N VAL A 121 56.52 23.68 -13.45
CA VAL A 121 56.67 23.20 -12.07
C VAL A 121 57.76 22.14 -11.99
N HIS A 122 57.73 21.17 -12.89
CA HIS A 122 58.71 20.09 -12.93
C HIS A 122 60.12 20.64 -13.25
N ASN A 123 60.26 21.51 -14.26
CA ASN A 123 61.55 22.12 -14.59
C ASN A 123 62.12 23.01 -13.47
N ARG A 124 61.25 23.67 -12.67
CA ARG A 124 61.65 24.43 -11.48
C ARG A 124 62.21 23.52 -10.39
N ASN A 125 61.55 22.38 -10.14
CA ASN A 125 61.87 21.49 -9.02
C ASN A 125 63.06 20.56 -9.31
N GLU A 126 63.13 19.92 -10.48
CA GLU A 126 64.22 18.98 -10.79
C GLU A 126 65.55 19.66 -11.07
N LYS A 127 65.56 20.76 -11.83
CA LYS A 127 66.83 21.35 -12.27
C LYS A 127 67.45 22.32 -11.26
N ARG A 128 66.80 22.57 -10.11
CA ARG A 128 67.18 23.62 -9.13
C ARG A 128 67.49 24.99 -9.75
N ARG A 129 67.01 25.26 -10.97
CA ARG A 129 67.43 26.42 -11.77
C ARG A 129 66.79 27.73 -11.33
N GLY A 130 65.87 27.69 -10.35
CA GLY A 130 64.95 28.80 -10.16
C GLY A 130 64.11 29.03 -11.42
N GLY A 131 63.02 29.77 -11.29
CA GLY A 131 62.13 30.03 -12.41
C GLY A 131 60.71 30.31 -11.97
N LEU A 132 60.04 31.20 -12.69
CA LEU A 132 58.64 31.48 -12.48
C LEU A 132 57.80 30.32 -13.00
N ILE A 133 56.82 29.87 -12.20
CA ILE A 133 55.77 28.98 -12.70
C ILE A 133 55.01 29.78 -13.75
N ARG A 134 55.06 29.31 -14.99
CA ARG A 134 54.41 29.97 -16.12
C ARG A 134 53.05 29.34 -16.32
N CYS A 135 52.11 30.19 -16.74
CA CYS A 135 50.72 29.84 -17.04
C CYS A 135 49.90 29.50 -15.78
N CYS A 136 48.68 30.05 -15.72
CA CYS A 136 47.60 29.59 -14.85
C CYS A 136 47.82 29.71 -13.33
N ALA A 137 48.68 30.59 -12.83
CA ALA A 137 48.83 30.80 -11.38
C ALA A 137 47.49 31.09 -10.68
N GLN A 138 46.57 31.80 -11.36
CA GLN A 138 45.23 32.09 -10.86
C GLN A 138 44.30 30.86 -10.89
N LEU A 139 44.44 29.99 -11.90
CA LEU A 139 43.67 28.73 -11.95
C LEU A 139 44.21 27.72 -10.95
N LEU A 140 45.53 27.65 -10.77
CA LEU A 140 46.18 26.87 -9.72
C LEU A 140 45.76 27.37 -8.36
N PHE A 141 45.73 28.69 -8.15
CA PHE A 141 45.22 29.29 -6.93
C PHE A 141 43.75 28.91 -6.71
N LYS A 142 42.88 29.08 -7.71
CA LYS A 142 41.45 28.73 -7.60
C LYS A 142 41.23 27.24 -7.36
N TRP A 143 41.96 26.38 -8.07
CA TRP A 143 41.96 24.93 -7.87
C TRP A 143 42.38 24.61 -6.44
N PHE A 144 43.54 25.11 -6.02
CA PHE A 144 44.11 24.90 -4.69
C PHE A 144 43.16 25.36 -3.57
N THR A 145 42.65 26.59 -3.65
CA THR A 145 41.69 27.13 -2.67
C THR A 145 40.38 26.38 -2.64
N GLY A 146 40.01 25.71 -3.73
CA GLY A 146 38.79 24.91 -3.81
C GLY A 146 38.82 23.63 -2.96
N TYR A 147 40.00 23.15 -2.55
CA TYR A 147 40.15 21.99 -1.66
C TYR A 147 40.53 22.39 -0.22
N LEU A 148 40.79 23.68 0.02
CA LEU A 148 41.10 24.16 1.37
C LEU A 148 39.82 24.22 2.21
N PRO A 149 39.91 23.94 3.52
CA PRO A 149 38.75 24.00 4.40
C PRO A 149 38.10 25.38 4.36
N SER A 150 36.79 25.39 4.08
CA SER A 150 35.97 26.59 4.02
C SER A 150 35.46 27.06 5.40
N LYS A 151 35.69 26.27 6.44
CA LYS A 151 35.26 26.51 7.83
C LYS A 151 36.33 26.02 8.82
N GLY A 152 36.18 26.40 10.09
CA GLY A 152 37.01 25.90 11.19
C GLY A 152 38.29 26.69 11.42
N ALA A 153 39.20 26.12 12.21
CA ALA A 153 40.42 26.78 12.68
C ALA A 153 41.27 27.36 11.55
N PHE A 154 41.36 26.67 10.40
CA PHE A 154 42.11 27.14 9.23
C PHE A 154 41.68 28.52 8.74
N VAL A 155 40.37 28.80 8.72
CA VAL A 155 39.80 30.09 8.29
C VAL A 155 39.95 31.15 9.39
N LEU A 156 39.89 30.74 10.66
CA LEU A 156 39.98 31.62 11.82
C LEU A 156 41.42 32.06 12.14
N LEU A 157 42.44 31.35 11.64
CA LEU A 157 43.83 31.76 11.76
C LEU A 157 44.03 33.14 11.11
N GLY A 158 44.49 34.11 11.90
CA GLY A 158 44.69 35.49 11.46
C GLY A 158 45.57 35.63 10.21
N GLN A 159 45.46 36.77 9.51
CA GLN A 159 46.23 37.06 8.29
C GLN A 159 47.76 37.10 8.50
N ASN A 160 48.20 37.19 9.76
CA ASN A 160 49.62 37.30 10.13
C ASN A 160 50.37 35.96 10.15
N VAL A 161 49.69 34.81 10.08
CA VAL A 161 50.35 33.50 10.03
C VAL A 161 50.79 33.18 8.61
N ASN A 162 52.05 32.80 8.44
CA ASN A 162 52.62 32.40 7.15
C ASN A 162 51.83 31.24 6.51
N TRP A 163 51.47 31.39 5.23
CA TRP A 163 50.77 30.37 4.44
C TRP A 163 51.45 29.00 4.47
N ALA A 164 52.78 28.94 4.42
CA ALA A 164 53.48 27.66 4.50
C ALA A 164 53.12 26.91 5.80
N THR A 165 53.17 27.61 6.93
CA THR A 165 52.84 27.03 8.24
C THR A 165 51.34 26.71 8.38
N LYS A 166 50.45 27.54 7.78
CA LYS A 166 49.01 27.24 7.72
C LYS A 166 48.74 25.93 6.97
N LEU A 167 49.42 25.72 5.85
CA LEU A 167 49.22 24.56 4.98
C LEU A 167 49.81 23.28 5.59
N MET A 168 50.99 23.37 6.23
CA MET A 168 51.62 22.20 6.86
C MET A 168 50.85 21.67 8.07
N GLY A 169 50.00 22.49 8.70
CA GLY A 169 49.12 22.07 9.79
C GLY A 169 47.80 21.43 9.34
N LEU A 170 47.54 21.34 8.03
CA LEU A 170 46.36 20.64 7.50
C LEU A 170 46.61 19.13 7.46
N ARG A 171 45.66 18.34 7.97
CA ARG A 171 45.66 16.89 7.79
C ARG A 171 44.78 16.52 6.61
N ALA A 172 44.91 15.27 6.16
CA ALA A 172 44.05 14.76 5.11
C ALA A 172 42.56 14.93 5.43
N LYS A 173 42.12 14.71 6.67
CA LYS A 173 40.69 14.88 7.03
C LYS A 173 40.18 16.32 6.97
N ASP A 174 41.09 17.30 7.00
CA ASP A 174 40.73 18.72 7.01
C ASP A 174 40.55 19.27 5.58
N MET A 175 40.93 18.51 4.55
CA MET A 175 40.78 18.88 3.15
C MET A 175 39.44 18.44 2.57
N ASP A 176 38.81 19.32 1.82
CA ASP A 176 37.62 19.00 1.02
C ASP A 176 38.07 18.30 -0.26
N TRP A 177 38.37 16.99 -0.17
CA TRP A 177 39.00 16.26 -1.27
C TRP A 177 38.20 16.26 -2.56
N THR A 178 36.87 16.37 -2.52
CA THR A 178 36.03 16.26 -3.73
C THR A 178 35.32 17.56 -4.04
N HIS A 179 35.51 18.06 -5.26
CA HIS A 179 34.69 19.13 -5.79
C HIS A 179 33.39 18.56 -6.40
N SER A 180 32.23 19.06 -5.95
CA SER A 180 30.90 18.51 -6.26
C SER A 180 30.56 18.43 -7.75
N SER A 181 31.21 19.22 -8.61
CA SER A 181 30.92 19.30 -10.04
C SER A 181 31.39 18.10 -10.89
N GLY A 182 32.19 17.18 -10.33
CA GLY A 182 32.85 16.11 -11.09
C GLY A 182 32.83 14.70 -10.48
N VAL A 183 32.17 14.51 -9.33
CA VAL A 183 32.18 13.25 -8.58
C VAL A 183 31.63 12.10 -9.44
N GLY A 184 32.41 11.02 -9.54
CA GLY A 184 31.96 9.78 -10.18
C GLY A 184 31.91 9.81 -11.70
N ARG A 185 32.41 10.86 -12.36
CA ARG A 185 32.47 10.96 -13.83
C ARG A 185 33.70 10.25 -14.39
N ASP A 186 33.57 9.78 -15.63
CA ASP A 186 34.69 9.20 -16.37
C ASP A 186 35.69 10.28 -16.77
N PHE A 187 36.98 10.00 -16.58
CA PHE A 187 38.05 10.91 -16.94
C PHE A 187 39.20 10.24 -17.67
N ILE A 188 39.94 11.08 -18.38
CA ILE A 188 41.07 10.67 -19.22
C ILE A 188 42.18 10.17 -18.31
N CYS A 189 42.48 8.87 -18.40
CA CYS A 189 43.51 8.22 -17.60
C CYS A 189 44.79 7.95 -18.38
N SER A 190 44.65 7.69 -19.68
CA SER A 190 45.78 7.37 -20.56
C SER A 190 45.44 7.65 -22.03
N CYS A 191 46.48 7.64 -22.88
CA CYS A 191 46.36 7.81 -24.32
C CYS A 191 47.13 6.70 -25.06
N ARG A 192 46.45 5.89 -25.87
CA ARG A 192 47.03 4.76 -26.62
C ARG A 192 47.99 3.91 -25.75
N GLY A 193 49.28 3.86 -26.10
CA GLY A 193 50.31 3.06 -25.44
C GLY A 193 51.04 3.78 -24.29
N TYR A 194 50.61 4.98 -23.92
CA TYR A 194 51.13 5.66 -22.74
C TYR A 194 50.33 5.22 -21.51
N PRO A 195 50.98 4.81 -20.40
CA PRO A 195 50.27 4.39 -19.18
C PRO A 195 49.57 5.55 -18.45
N ASN A 196 49.91 6.78 -18.83
CA ASN A 196 49.40 8.04 -18.29
C ASN A 196 49.05 9.02 -19.43
N VAL A 197 48.71 10.27 -19.10
CA VAL A 197 48.24 11.25 -20.09
C VAL A 197 49.40 12.13 -20.55
N PRO A 198 49.93 11.97 -21.77
CA PRO A 198 51.01 12.81 -22.26
C PRO A 198 50.46 14.18 -22.67
N LEU A 199 50.90 15.27 -22.07
CA LEU A 199 50.46 16.63 -22.39
C LEU A 199 51.47 17.32 -23.30
N ILE A 200 50.96 18.10 -24.25
CA ILE A 200 51.77 18.93 -25.16
C ILE A 200 51.60 20.38 -24.74
N GLY A 201 52.61 20.94 -24.07
CA GLY A 201 52.76 22.36 -23.76
C GLY A 201 53.33 23.15 -24.95
N VAL A 202 53.41 24.46 -24.80
CA VAL A 202 54.17 25.35 -25.71
C VAL A 202 55.67 25.13 -25.52
N GLN A 203 56.14 24.93 -24.28
CA GLN A 203 57.57 24.81 -23.98
C GLN A 203 58.08 23.37 -24.08
N GLY A 204 57.24 22.42 -23.72
CA GLY A 204 57.60 21.01 -23.66
C GLY A 204 56.42 20.09 -23.50
N CYS A 205 56.67 18.81 -23.73
CA CYS A 205 55.74 17.75 -23.42
C CYS A 205 56.04 17.19 -22.03
N ILE A 206 55.00 16.84 -21.27
CA ILE A 206 55.12 16.22 -19.94
C ILE A 206 53.97 15.24 -19.68
N ASN A 207 54.19 14.18 -18.90
CA ASN A 207 53.12 13.30 -18.46
C ASN A 207 52.32 13.85 -17.26
N TYR A 208 51.01 13.72 -17.34
CA TYR A 208 50.08 13.91 -16.23
C TYR A 208 49.61 12.54 -15.75
N ASN A 209 49.55 12.35 -14.42
CA ASN A 209 49.22 11.07 -13.78
C ASN A 209 47.85 11.13 -13.06
N PRO A 210 46.72 11.03 -13.80
CA PRO A 210 45.38 11.08 -13.24
C PRO A 210 45.08 10.05 -12.15
N THR A 211 45.79 8.92 -12.12
CA THR A 211 45.67 7.88 -11.09
C THR A 211 45.92 8.42 -9.68
N LEU A 212 46.74 9.47 -9.53
CA LEU A 212 47.00 10.13 -8.24
C LEU A 212 45.84 11.03 -7.77
N LEU A 213 44.90 11.34 -8.66
CA LEU A 213 43.80 12.28 -8.42
C LEU A 213 42.45 11.57 -8.26
N LYS A 214 42.42 10.24 -8.20
CA LYS A 214 41.18 9.47 -7.99
C LYS A 214 40.39 10.01 -6.80
N ARG A 215 41.08 10.28 -5.68
CA ARG A 215 40.49 10.86 -4.48
C ARG A 215 39.77 12.18 -4.76
N GLN A 216 40.39 13.03 -5.58
CA GLN A 216 39.81 14.32 -5.97
C GLN A 216 38.61 14.20 -6.90
N MET A 217 38.56 13.11 -7.67
CA MET A 217 37.46 12.77 -8.57
C MET A 217 36.34 11.98 -7.88
N GLY A 218 36.48 11.75 -6.56
CA GLY A 218 35.51 11.03 -5.76
C GLY A 218 35.58 9.52 -5.89
N PHE A 219 36.77 8.97 -6.14
CA PHE A 219 37.04 7.53 -6.09
C PHE A 219 38.10 7.20 -5.04
N ALA A 220 37.95 6.04 -4.40
CA ALA A 220 38.78 5.67 -3.26
C ALA A 220 40.22 5.37 -3.70
N MET A 221 41.17 5.70 -2.83
CA MET A 221 42.58 5.29 -2.96
C MET A 221 42.83 4.07 -2.09
N GLU A 222 42.43 2.89 -2.58
CA GLU A 222 42.57 1.62 -1.86
C GLU A 222 44.01 1.08 -1.86
N LEU A 223 44.67 1.16 -3.02
CA LEU A 223 46.00 0.62 -3.24
C LEU A 223 46.95 1.69 -3.82
N PRO A 224 48.26 1.54 -3.60
CA PRO A 224 49.27 2.32 -4.30
C PRO A 224 49.08 2.25 -5.81
N PRO A 225 49.34 3.34 -6.55
CA PRO A 225 49.37 3.29 -8.00
C PRO A 225 50.50 2.35 -8.47
N TYR A 226 50.29 1.66 -9.59
CA TYR A 226 51.35 0.87 -10.20
C TYR A 226 52.52 1.77 -10.59
N LYS A 227 53.75 1.24 -10.52
CA LYS A 227 54.96 2.01 -10.89
C LYS A 227 54.84 2.59 -12.30
N SER A 228 54.26 1.85 -13.24
CA SER A 228 54.00 2.30 -14.62
C SER A 228 53.08 3.52 -14.70
N ASP A 229 52.10 3.64 -13.80
CA ASP A 229 51.09 4.71 -13.82
C ASP A 229 51.65 6.06 -13.36
N VAL A 230 52.74 6.03 -12.59
CA VAL A 230 53.40 7.22 -12.02
C VAL A 230 54.80 7.46 -12.59
N GLN A 231 55.26 6.61 -13.50
CA GLN A 231 56.55 6.74 -14.14
C GLN A 231 56.57 7.94 -15.09
N GLU A 232 57.64 8.72 -15.03
CA GLU A 232 57.93 9.76 -16.00
C GLU A 232 58.30 9.14 -17.36
N SER A 233 57.29 9.01 -18.21
CA SER A 233 57.43 8.46 -19.56
C SER A 233 57.63 9.54 -20.62
N VAL A 234 57.22 10.78 -20.31
CA VAL A 234 57.22 11.92 -21.23
C VAL A 234 57.72 13.14 -20.48
N TYR A 235 58.93 13.59 -20.83
CA TYR A 235 59.44 14.91 -20.48
C TYR A 235 60.51 15.32 -21.50
N PHE A 236 60.21 16.34 -22.32
CA PHE A 236 61.17 16.88 -23.29
C PHE A 236 60.71 18.26 -23.81
N PRO A 237 61.63 19.17 -24.19
CA PRO A 237 61.27 20.44 -24.81
C PRO A 237 60.64 20.21 -26.19
N VAL A 238 59.70 21.06 -26.61
CA VAL A 238 59.08 20.97 -27.95
C VAL A 238 60.14 21.24 -29.03
N GLU A 239 61.02 22.20 -28.77
CA GLU A 239 62.14 22.53 -29.63
C GLU A 239 63.05 21.30 -29.84
N GLY A 240 63.40 21.02 -31.09
CA GLY A 240 64.21 19.86 -31.48
C GLY A 240 63.51 18.48 -31.40
N ASN A 241 62.26 18.39 -30.92
CA ASN A 241 61.58 17.10 -30.68
C ASN A 241 60.29 16.91 -31.50
N GLN A 242 60.21 17.50 -32.69
CA GLN A 242 59.01 17.47 -33.56
C GLN A 242 58.45 16.06 -33.80
N ALA A 243 59.31 15.05 -33.99
CA ALA A 243 58.87 13.66 -34.19
C ALA A 243 58.16 13.08 -32.95
N ARG A 244 58.68 13.35 -31.74
CA ARG A 244 58.07 12.90 -30.47
C ARG A 244 56.78 13.65 -30.18
N VAL A 245 56.72 14.94 -30.51
CA VAL A 245 55.47 15.73 -30.43
C VAL A 245 54.38 15.13 -31.33
N LYS A 246 54.71 14.72 -32.56
CA LYS A 246 53.77 14.05 -33.46
C LYS A 246 53.27 12.72 -32.87
N GLN A 247 54.15 11.90 -32.29
CA GLN A 247 53.76 10.65 -31.63
C GLN A 247 52.77 10.88 -30.47
N VAL A 248 53.04 11.89 -29.63
CA VAL A 248 52.12 12.26 -28.55
C VAL A 248 50.78 12.73 -29.15
N ALA A 249 50.80 13.59 -30.16
CA ALA A 249 49.58 14.08 -30.81
C ALA A 249 48.76 12.96 -31.46
N GLU A 250 49.41 11.92 -31.98
CA GLU A 250 48.74 10.72 -32.49
C GLU A 250 48.13 9.87 -31.36
N ALA A 251 48.79 9.77 -30.20
CA ALA A 251 48.24 9.04 -29.05
C ALA A 251 46.94 9.66 -28.55
N TRP A 252 46.81 11.00 -28.62
CA TRP A 252 45.57 11.72 -28.29
C TRP A 252 44.37 11.37 -29.19
N ARG A 253 44.58 10.68 -30.33
CA ARG A 253 43.47 10.16 -31.14
C ARG A 253 42.79 8.95 -30.49
N SER A 254 43.42 8.31 -29.50
CA SER A 254 42.89 7.15 -28.78
C SER A 254 42.95 7.40 -27.28
N ILE A 255 41.93 8.10 -26.78
CA ILE A 255 41.81 8.47 -25.36
C ILE A 255 41.15 7.32 -24.59
N GLN A 256 41.79 6.89 -23.50
CA GLN A 256 41.25 5.92 -22.58
C GLN A 256 40.69 6.63 -21.35
N ARG A 257 39.44 6.33 -21.01
CA ARG A 257 38.73 6.90 -19.86
C ARG A 257 38.45 5.84 -18.82
N LYS A 258 38.56 6.21 -17.55
CA LYS A 258 38.15 5.37 -16.42
C LYS A 258 37.24 6.19 -15.52
N GLY A 259 36.31 5.51 -14.87
CA GLY A 259 35.40 6.09 -13.89
C GLY A 259 34.67 4.97 -13.15
N LYS A 260 33.35 5.10 -12.98
CA LYS A 260 32.58 4.20 -12.10
C LYS A 260 32.73 2.72 -12.42
N ALA A 261 32.78 2.36 -13.70
CA ALA A 261 32.94 0.97 -14.13
C ALA A 261 34.31 0.37 -13.74
N SER A 262 35.37 1.17 -13.78
CA SER A 262 36.74 0.70 -13.52
C SER A 262 37.14 0.83 -12.06
N TRP A 263 36.59 1.80 -11.33
CA TRP A 263 37.04 2.17 -9.98
C TRP A 263 35.95 2.12 -8.92
N GLY A 264 34.77 1.59 -9.28
CA GLY A 264 33.71 1.34 -8.32
C GLY A 264 32.90 2.57 -7.95
N LYS A 265 32.23 2.51 -6.80
CA LYS A 265 31.31 3.55 -6.32
C LYS A 265 32.07 4.79 -5.88
N ALA A 266 31.37 5.93 -5.90
CA ALA A 266 31.93 7.19 -5.44
C ALA A 266 32.28 7.11 -3.94
N ASN A 267 33.54 7.33 -3.63
CA ASN A 267 34.12 7.30 -2.29
C ASN A 267 35.41 8.13 -2.35
N ASN A 268 35.67 9.04 -1.43
CA ASN A 268 36.86 9.90 -1.45
C ASN A 268 37.86 9.59 -0.33
N ARG A 269 37.77 8.39 0.24
CA ARG A 269 38.68 7.91 1.29
C ARG A 269 40.01 7.43 0.71
N SER A 270 41.08 7.63 1.47
CA SER A 270 42.33 6.88 1.32
C SER A 270 42.36 5.71 2.30
N PHE A 271 43.08 4.67 1.94
CA PHE A 271 43.28 3.48 2.78
C PHE A 271 44.76 3.36 3.17
N PRO A 272 45.06 2.67 4.29
CA PRO A 272 46.42 2.56 4.83
C PRO A 272 47.51 2.19 3.81
N PRO A 273 47.32 1.23 2.86
CA PRO A 273 48.36 0.90 1.90
C PRO A 273 48.78 2.07 1.01
N PHE A 274 47.82 2.91 0.60
CA PHE A 274 48.13 4.11 -0.17
C PHE A 274 48.81 5.17 0.70
N ASP A 275 48.34 5.36 1.92
CA ASP A 275 48.89 6.36 2.85
C ASP A 275 50.34 6.03 3.26
N ASP A 276 50.66 4.74 3.45
CA ASP A 276 52.03 4.25 3.68
C ASP A 276 52.93 4.49 2.46
N TRP A 277 52.41 4.22 1.26
CA TRP A 277 53.13 4.48 0.02
C TRP A 277 53.41 5.97 -0.17
N LEU A 278 52.43 6.82 0.13
CA LEU A 278 52.56 8.27 0.05
C LEU A 278 53.61 8.78 1.04
N SER A 279 53.57 8.30 2.29
CA SER A 279 54.53 8.66 3.35
C SER A 279 55.96 8.32 2.95
N LYS A 280 56.21 7.09 2.48
CA LYS A 280 57.53 6.67 1.95
C LYS A 280 57.99 7.55 0.79
N ARG A 281 57.07 7.98 -0.08
CA ARG A 281 57.39 8.85 -1.22
C ARG A 281 57.75 10.27 -0.77
N VAL A 282 57.08 10.81 0.24
CA VAL A 282 57.41 12.11 0.84
C VAL A 282 58.82 12.09 1.43
N GLU A 283 59.18 11.02 2.14
CA GLU A 283 60.53 10.80 2.67
C GLU A 283 61.58 10.77 1.55
N LEU A 284 61.34 9.97 0.50
CA LEU A 284 62.25 9.84 -0.65
C LEU A 284 62.44 11.13 -1.45
N THR A 285 61.39 11.93 -1.59
CA THR A 285 61.42 13.17 -2.38
C THR A 285 61.90 14.38 -1.57
N CYS A 286 62.13 14.21 -0.27
CA CYS A 286 62.56 15.24 0.67
C CYS A 286 61.79 16.55 0.45
N LEU A 287 60.45 16.49 0.47
CA LEU A 287 59.62 17.69 0.35
C LEU A 287 60.10 18.74 1.37
N PRO A 288 60.30 20.01 0.96
CA PRO A 288 61.18 20.94 1.66
C PRO A 288 60.65 21.51 2.99
N PHE A 289 59.54 21.00 3.52
CA PHE A 289 58.90 21.53 4.72
C PHE A 289 58.69 20.44 5.76
N PRO A 290 59.16 20.63 7.02
CA PRO A 290 58.89 19.69 8.10
C PRO A 290 57.39 19.68 8.42
N MET A 291 56.84 18.51 8.74
CA MET A 291 55.48 18.44 9.28
C MET A 291 55.42 19.27 10.57
N VAL A 292 54.39 20.11 10.67
CA VAL A 292 54.11 20.91 11.86
C VAL A 292 52.91 20.27 12.56
N ASP A 293 52.95 20.22 13.89
CA ASP A 293 51.82 19.71 14.67
C ASP A 293 50.52 20.48 14.34
N PRO A 294 49.36 19.79 14.26
CA PRO A 294 48.10 20.44 13.95
C PRO A 294 47.76 21.57 14.94
N TRP A 295 47.23 22.68 14.43
CA TRP A 295 46.94 23.90 15.19
C TRP A 295 45.81 23.77 16.24
N TYR A 296 45.20 22.60 16.38
CA TYR A 296 44.06 22.36 17.27
C TYR A 296 44.08 20.94 17.82
N PRO A 297 43.58 20.74 19.05
CA PRO A 297 43.55 19.43 19.69
C PRO A 297 42.86 18.39 18.80
N LEU A 298 43.38 17.15 18.85
CA LEU A 298 42.68 16.01 18.29
C LEU A 298 41.31 15.92 18.97
N ILE A 299 40.26 16.36 18.29
CA ILE A 299 38.96 15.74 18.51
C ILE A 299 39.15 14.33 17.92
N GLU A 300 39.42 13.38 18.80
CA GLU A 300 39.36 11.95 18.51
C GLU A 300 37.90 11.59 18.21
N GLU A 301 37.44 11.99 17.04
CA GLU A 301 36.43 11.17 16.38
C GLU A 301 37.15 9.92 15.90
N THR A 302 36.56 8.77 16.19
CA THR A 302 37.05 7.44 15.82
C THR A 302 37.63 7.46 14.40
N PRO A 303 38.82 6.88 14.17
CA PRO A 303 39.44 6.91 12.86
C PRO A 303 38.46 6.43 11.79
N SER A 304 38.13 7.30 10.82
CA SER A 304 37.40 6.90 9.60
C SER A 304 38.22 5.91 8.74
N THR A 305 39.48 5.65 9.10
CA THR A 305 40.35 4.63 8.55
C THR A 305 40.10 3.32 9.28
N VAL A 306 39.13 2.58 8.76
CA VAL A 306 39.00 1.14 8.95
C VAL A 306 40.34 0.50 8.56
N SER A 307 40.88 -0.37 9.40
CA SER A 307 42.09 -1.14 9.08
C SER A 307 41.84 -2.03 7.85
N MET A 308 42.89 -2.43 7.10
CA MET A 308 42.67 -3.32 5.95
C MET A 308 42.06 -4.66 6.39
N ASP A 309 42.44 -5.15 7.56
CA ASP A 309 41.91 -6.40 8.12
C ASP A 309 40.43 -6.24 8.46
N GLU A 310 40.05 -5.14 9.12
CA GLU A 310 38.64 -4.80 9.40
C GLU A 310 37.84 -4.58 8.10
N PHE A 311 38.45 -4.04 7.05
CA PHE A 311 37.81 -3.88 5.74
C PHE A 311 37.60 -5.22 5.03
N LEU A 312 38.58 -6.12 5.09
CA LEU A 312 38.48 -7.46 4.52
C LEU A 312 37.43 -8.29 5.27
N GLU A 313 37.38 -8.19 6.60
CA GLU A 313 36.34 -8.79 7.43
C GLU A 313 34.96 -8.24 7.06
N MET A 314 34.78 -6.91 7.05
CA MET A 314 33.50 -6.31 6.64
C MET A 314 33.12 -6.66 5.20
N LYS A 315 34.09 -6.85 4.30
CA LYS A 315 33.82 -7.28 2.92
C LYS A 315 33.34 -8.72 2.89
N GLN A 316 33.95 -9.61 3.66
CA GLN A 316 33.52 -11.00 3.81
C GLN A 316 32.13 -11.08 4.43
N GLU A 317 31.87 -10.34 5.51
CA GLU A 317 30.55 -10.24 6.14
C GLU A 317 29.50 -9.70 5.15
N ARG A 318 29.82 -8.64 4.40
CA ARG A 318 28.93 -8.11 3.37
C ARG A 318 28.61 -9.16 2.32
N ASP A 319 29.60 -9.92 1.85
CA ASP A 319 29.41 -10.93 0.81
C ASP A 319 28.59 -12.11 1.35
N GLN A 320 28.79 -12.51 2.62
CA GLN A 320 27.93 -13.50 3.32
C GLN A 320 26.49 -13.00 3.48
N LEU A 321 26.29 -11.77 3.97
CA LEU A 321 24.98 -11.16 4.10
C LEU A 321 24.27 -11.02 2.75
N LEU A 322 25.01 -10.78 1.67
CA LEU A 322 24.45 -10.75 0.32
C LEU A 322 23.94 -12.12 -0.10
N THR A 323 24.69 -13.19 0.19
CA THR A 323 24.25 -14.57 -0.08
C THR A 323 23.03 -14.95 0.74
N GLU A 324 23.03 -14.66 2.05
CA GLU A 324 21.86 -14.90 2.93
C GLU A 324 20.65 -14.10 2.46
N LYS A 325 20.83 -12.84 2.08
CA LYS A 325 19.76 -12.01 1.52
C LYS A 325 19.14 -12.67 0.29
N THR A 326 19.94 -13.14 -0.66
CA THR A 326 19.42 -13.80 -1.87
C THR A 326 18.68 -15.10 -1.54
N GLU A 327 19.14 -15.86 -0.54
CA GLU A 327 18.48 -17.07 -0.09
C GLU A 327 17.15 -16.79 0.61
N LEU A 328 17.12 -15.76 1.46
CA LEU A 328 15.90 -15.28 2.11
C LEU A 328 14.90 -14.73 1.09
N GLU A 329 15.33 -13.99 0.09
CA GLU A 329 14.48 -13.51 -1.01
C GLU A 329 13.85 -14.69 -1.76
N MET A 330 14.63 -15.74 -2.06
CA MET A 330 14.09 -16.98 -2.66
C MET A 330 13.11 -17.68 -1.71
N SER A 331 13.37 -17.72 -0.41
CA SER A 331 12.50 -18.32 0.59
C SER A 331 11.17 -17.58 0.71
N VAL A 332 11.20 -16.25 0.77
CA VAL A 332 10.01 -15.40 0.78
C VAL A 332 9.20 -15.62 -0.49
N ALA A 333 9.83 -15.70 -1.66
CA ALA A 333 9.14 -15.98 -2.91
C ALA A 333 8.47 -17.38 -2.93
N ARG A 334 9.05 -18.39 -2.26
CA ARG A 334 8.42 -19.70 -2.08
C ARG A 334 7.21 -19.61 -1.15
N VAL A 335 7.35 -18.97 0.01
CA VAL A 335 6.26 -18.79 0.97
C VAL A 335 5.11 -17.98 0.38
N GLN A 336 5.39 -16.94 -0.41
CA GLN A 336 4.38 -16.15 -1.10
C GLN A 336 3.56 -16.99 -2.09
N ARG A 337 4.22 -17.88 -2.87
CA ARG A 337 3.52 -18.83 -3.75
C ARG A 337 2.59 -19.76 -2.98
N VAL A 338 3.09 -20.38 -1.91
CA VAL A 338 2.29 -21.28 -1.07
C VAL A 338 1.11 -20.54 -0.45
N ASN A 339 1.30 -19.31 0.02
CA ASN A 339 0.22 -18.50 0.58
C ASN A 339 -0.84 -18.12 -0.46
N GLN A 340 -0.44 -17.84 -1.70
CA GLN A 340 -1.40 -17.60 -2.80
C GLN A 340 -2.23 -18.85 -3.10
N GLU A 341 -1.60 -20.03 -3.14
CA GLU A 341 -2.30 -21.30 -3.33
C GLU A 341 -3.26 -21.61 -2.17
N LEU A 342 -2.82 -21.41 -0.92
CA LEU A 342 -3.66 -21.60 0.26
C LEU A 342 -4.83 -20.64 0.27
N LYS A 343 -4.64 -19.38 -0.12
CA LYS A 343 -5.71 -18.40 -0.24
C LYS A 343 -6.76 -18.85 -1.26
N GLY A 344 -6.34 -19.35 -2.42
CA GLY A 344 -7.27 -19.92 -3.42
C GLY A 344 -8.05 -21.11 -2.87
N LYS A 345 -7.38 -22.04 -2.15
CA LYS A 345 -8.05 -23.18 -1.50
C LYS A 345 -9.07 -22.76 -0.45
N MET A 346 -8.76 -21.73 0.35
CA MET A 346 -9.69 -21.17 1.33
C MET A 346 -10.90 -20.53 0.66
N GLU A 347 -10.71 -19.72 -0.38
CA GLU A 347 -11.82 -19.11 -1.13
C GLU A 347 -12.75 -20.17 -1.75
N ASP A 348 -12.20 -21.26 -2.27
CA ASP A 348 -12.99 -22.38 -2.80
C ASP A 348 -13.69 -23.18 -1.70
N GLN A 349 -13.08 -23.31 -0.52
CA GLN A 349 -13.72 -23.92 0.65
C GLN A 349 -14.86 -23.06 1.18
N ASP A 350 -14.69 -21.74 1.26
CA ASP A 350 -15.75 -20.80 1.68
C ASP A 350 -16.92 -20.81 0.71
N LYS A 351 -16.67 -20.89 -0.61
CA LYS A 351 -17.75 -21.07 -1.61
C LYS A 351 -18.52 -22.38 -1.38
N ARG A 352 -17.82 -23.48 -1.07
CA ARG A 352 -18.47 -24.77 -0.77
C ARG A 352 -19.33 -24.69 0.50
N HIS A 353 -18.79 -24.13 1.57
CA HIS A 353 -19.52 -23.92 2.82
C HIS A 353 -20.74 -23.01 2.63
N ALA A 354 -20.62 -21.95 1.83
CA ALA A 354 -21.74 -21.07 1.52
C ALA A 354 -22.86 -21.80 0.73
N LEU A 355 -22.50 -22.69 -0.19
CA LEU A 355 -23.46 -23.52 -0.93
C LEU A 355 -24.15 -24.55 0.00
N GLU A 356 -23.40 -25.17 0.90
CA GLU A 356 -23.94 -26.09 1.91
C GLU A 356 -24.87 -25.36 2.90
N ALA A 357 -24.50 -24.17 3.36
CA ALA A 357 -25.34 -23.35 4.23
C ALA A 357 -26.68 -23.00 3.56
N LYS A 358 -26.67 -22.60 2.28
CA LYS A 358 -27.90 -22.36 1.50
C LYS A 358 -28.76 -23.61 1.36
N ARG A 359 -28.13 -24.77 1.14
CA ARG A 359 -28.85 -26.06 1.07
C ARG A 359 -29.49 -26.39 2.42
N PHE A 360 -28.75 -26.21 3.51
CA PHE A 360 -29.25 -26.43 4.86
C PHE A 360 -30.39 -25.49 5.23
N GLU A 361 -30.33 -24.21 4.85
CA GLU A 361 -31.43 -23.25 5.02
C GLU A 361 -32.68 -23.68 4.24
N MET A 362 -32.53 -24.12 2.98
CA MET A 362 -33.64 -24.65 2.19
C MET A 362 -34.27 -25.88 2.84
N ASP A 363 -33.46 -26.83 3.30
CA ASP A 363 -33.95 -28.04 3.97
C ASP A 363 -34.65 -27.68 5.28
N THR A 364 -34.08 -26.78 6.09
CA THR A 364 -34.70 -26.30 7.34
C THR A 364 -36.05 -25.64 7.07
N ALA A 365 -36.15 -24.80 6.04
CA ALA A 365 -37.41 -24.17 5.64
C ALA A 365 -38.44 -25.21 5.14
N TYR A 366 -38.00 -26.23 4.40
CA TYR A 366 -38.85 -27.32 3.92
C TYR A 366 -39.41 -28.15 5.08
N TYR A 367 -38.55 -28.62 5.99
CA TYR A 367 -38.97 -29.36 7.18
C TYR A 367 -39.81 -28.51 8.14
N GLY A 368 -39.53 -27.20 8.24
CA GLY A 368 -40.36 -26.26 9.00
C GLY A 368 -41.80 -26.19 8.48
N LYS A 369 -42.00 -26.16 7.16
CA LYS A 369 -43.34 -26.21 6.54
C LYS A 369 -44.04 -27.54 6.82
N ILE A 370 -43.34 -28.67 6.70
CA ILE A 370 -43.90 -29.99 7.01
C ILE A 370 -44.32 -30.05 8.48
N SER A 371 -43.48 -29.55 9.39
CA SER A 371 -43.79 -29.53 10.82
C SER A 371 -45.05 -28.70 11.11
N GLN A 372 -45.18 -27.52 10.51
CA GLN A 372 -46.39 -26.69 10.63
C GLN A 372 -47.64 -27.39 10.06
N ALA A 373 -47.53 -28.05 8.91
CA ALA A 373 -48.61 -28.82 8.32
C ALA A 373 -49.03 -30.01 9.21
N LEU A 374 -48.07 -30.67 9.84
CA LEU A 374 -48.33 -31.77 10.78
C LEU A 374 -49.03 -31.25 12.06
N VAL A 375 -48.57 -30.13 12.62
CA VAL A 375 -49.20 -29.52 13.80
C VAL A 375 -50.65 -29.10 13.50
N SER A 376 -50.90 -28.50 12.34
CA SER A 376 -52.26 -28.14 11.93
C SER A 376 -53.14 -29.36 11.71
N SER A 377 -52.64 -30.39 11.01
CA SER A 377 -53.36 -31.66 10.83
C SER A 377 -53.66 -32.36 12.16
N ASN A 378 -52.74 -32.36 13.12
CA ASN A 378 -52.97 -32.94 14.45
C ASN A 378 -54.05 -32.16 15.21
N ARG A 379 -54.02 -30.82 15.13
CA ARG A 379 -55.06 -29.98 15.74
C ARG A 379 -56.44 -30.24 15.14
N GLU A 380 -56.52 -30.42 13.81
CA GLU A 380 -57.77 -30.81 13.14
C GLU A 380 -58.23 -32.21 13.58
N HIS A 381 -57.30 -33.16 13.69
CA HIS A 381 -57.59 -34.50 14.20
C HIS A 381 -58.15 -34.45 15.62
N ASP A 382 -57.56 -33.66 16.52
CA ASP A 382 -58.07 -33.49 17.89
C ASP A 382 -59.48 -32.88 17.92
N ILE A 383 -59.73 -31.85 17.09
CA ILE A 383 -61.07 -31.24 16.96
C ILE A 383 -62.09 -32.28 16.46
N THR A 384 -61.74 -33.06 15.43
CA THR A 384 -62.65 -34.09 14.89
C THR A 384 -62.90 -35.21 15.90
N LYS A 385 -61.88 -35.64 16.64
CA LYS A 385 -62.00 -36.61 17.72
C LYS A 385 -62.93 -36.12 18.83
N GLU A 386 -62.81 -34.85 19.23
CA GLU A 386 -63.70 -34.26 20.24
C GLU A 386 -65.14 -34.16 19.73
N ARG A 387 -65.35 -33.75 18.48
CA ARG A 387 -66.68 -33.74 17.84
C ARG A 387 -67.31 -35.13 17.83
N LEU A 388 -66.53 -36.16 17.48
CA LEU A 388 -66.99 -37.56 17.47
C LEU A 388 -67.36 -38.04 18.89
N ALA A 389 -66.58 -37.66 19.90
CA ALA A 389 -66.88 -37.99 21.29
C ALA A 389 -68.19 -37.34 21.77
N ARG A 390 -68.42 -36.06 21.41
CA ARG A 390 -69.67 -35.35 21.70
C ARG A 390 -70.86 -36.02 21.00
N ALA A 391 -70.75 -36.32 19.71
CA ALA A 391 -71.81 -37.02 18.95
C ALA A 391 -72.11 -38.41 19.53
N SER A 392 -71.08 -39.17 19.89
CA SER A 392 -71.24 -40.49 20.53
C SER A 392 -71.98 -40.40 21.86
N LYS A 393 -71.71 -39.36 22.67
CA LYS A 393 -72.44 -39.11 23.91
C LYS A 393 -73.91 -38.84 23.64
N VAL A 394 -74.23 -37.96 22.68
CA VAL A 394 -75.62 -37.67 22.29
C VAL A 394 -76.35 -38.93 21.84
N ILE A 395 -75.73 -39.77 21.01
CA ILE A 395 -76.33 -41.05 20.57
C ILE A 395 -76.60 -41.97 21.78
N LYS A 396 -75.67 -42.03 22.74
CA LYS A 396 -75.84 -42.87 23.94
C LYS A 396 -76.99 -42.36 24.82
N ASP A 397 -77.09 -41.04 25.00
CA ASP A 397 -78.15 -40.42 25.79
C ASP A 397 -79.52 -40.58 25.11
N GLU A 398 -79.59 -40.45 23.78
CA GLU A 398 -80.82 -40.70 23.02
C GLU A 398 -81.24 -42.18 23.07
N LYS A 399 -80.29 -43.13 22.98
CA LYS A 399 -80.59 -44.56 23.21
C LYS A 399 -81.17 -44.80 24.60
N ARG A 400 -80.62 -44.19 25.65
CA ARG A 400 -81.17 -44.27 27.01
C ARG A 400 -82.59 -43.70 27.08
N ARG A 401 -82.84 -42.56 26.42
CA ARG A 401 -84.17 -41.94 26.34
C ARG A 401 -85.18 -42.85 25.65
N GLN A 402 -84.81 -43.47 24.52
CA GLN A 402 -85.69 -44.40 23.81
C GLN A 402 -86.05 -45.62 24.66
N ILE A 403 -85.08 -46.19 25.40
CA ILE A 403 -85.33 -47.30 26.33
C ILE A 403 -86.31 -46.87 27.43
N LEU A 404 -86.13 -45.68 28.01
CA LEU A 404 -87.03 -45.15 29.05
C LEU A 404 -88.46 -44.97 28.52
N VAL A 405 -88.61 -44.33 27.35
CA VAL A 405 -89.93 -44.12 26.72
C VAL A 405 -90.61 -45.45 26.38
N LYS A 406 -89.84 -46.43 25.90
CA LYS A 406 -90.35 -47.79 25.64
C LYS A 406 -90.84 -48.45 26.93
N GLY A 407 -90.05 -48.40 28.01
CA GLY A 407 -90.45 -48.91 29.32
C GLY A 407 -91.75 -48.29 29.85
N GLN A 408 -91.88 -46.96 29.75
CA GLN A 408 -93.11 -46.25 30.14
C GLN A 408 -94.33 -46.68 29.31
N ARG A 409 -94.16 -46.93 28.01
CA ARG A 409 -95.24 -47.46 27.16
C ARG A 409 -95.63 -48.87 27.56
N ASP A 410 -94.65 -49.75 27.80
CA ASP A 410 -94.88 -51.13 28.21
C ASP A 410 -95.58 -51.21 29.59
N ASP A 411 -95.19 -50.35 30.54
CA ASP A 411 -95.87 -50.23 31.85
C ASP A 411 -97.32 -49.77 31.70
N ARG A 412 -97.58 -48.79 30.83
CA ARG A 412 -98.93 -48.31 30.57
C ARG A 412 -99.81 -49.38 29.89
N VAL A 413 -99.23 -50.19 29.00
CA VAL A 413 -99.91 -51.36 28.42
C VAL A 413 -100.22 -52.39 29.50
N ARG A 414 -99.29 -52.69 30.41
CA ARG A 414 -99.53 -53.61 31.55
C ARG A 414 -100.68 -53.15 32.44
N VAL A 415 -100.73 -51.86 32.79
CA VAL A 415 -101.83 -51.29 33.59
C VAL A 415 -103.17 -51.45 32.87
N LEU A 416 -103.23 -51.12 31.58
CA LEU A 416 -104.45 -51.29 30.79
C LEU A 416 -104.90 -52.76 30.71
N ILE A 417 -103.98 -53.71 30.53
CA ILE A 417 -104.31 -55.14 30.52
C ILE A 417 -104.95 -55.55 31.86
N ALA A 418 -104.36 -55.16 32.99
CA ALA A 418 -104.91 -55.48 34.32
C ALA A 418 -106.30 -54.84 34.56
N GLU A 419 -106.53 -53.63 34.08
CA GLU A 419 -107.85 -52.99 34.11
C GLU A 419 -108.89 -53.74 33.26
N TRP A 420 -108.49 -54.26 32.10
CA TRP A 420 -109.38 -55.06 31.25
C TRP A 420 -109.68 -56.44 31.85
N GLU A 421 -108.69 -57.10 32.44
CA GLU A 421 -108.88 -58.39 33.13
C GLU A 421 -109.83 -58.27 34.32
N THR A 422 -109.74 -57.20 35.10
CA THR A 422 -110.66 -56.95 36.23
C THR A 422 -112.09 -56.68 35.73
N LYS A 423 -112.26 -55.89 34.68
CA LYS A 423 -113.57 -55.67 34.03
C LYS A 423 -114.15 -56.97 33.47
N LEU A 424 -113.33 -57.83 32.87
CA LEU A 424 -113.76 -59.12 32.35
C LEU A 424 -114.32 -60.01 33.47
N LYS A 425 -113.60 -60.13 34.60
CA LYS A 425 -114.05 -60.89 35.77
C LYS A 425 -115.37 -60.39 36.35
N VAL A 426 -115.57 -59.06 36.41
CA VAL A 426 -116.85 -58.46 36.86
C VAL A 426 -118.00 -58.86 35.93
N ARG A 427 -117.78 -58.78 34.61
CA ARG A 427 -118.80 -59.12 33.62
C ARG A 427 -119.10 -60.64 33.59
N GLU A 428 -118.11 -61.49 33.80
CA GLU A 428 -118.31 -62.93 33.99
C GLU A 428 -119.16 -63.24 35.23
N ALA A 429 -118.92 -62.54 36.35
CA ALA A 429 -119.72 -62.68 37.57
C ALA A 429 -121.17 -62.20 37.38
N GLU A 430 -121.40 -61.12 36.63
CA GLU A 430 -122.74 -60.67 36.25
C GLU A 430 -123.46 -61.71 35.38
N ASN A 431 -122.79 -62.26 34.38
CA ASN A 431 -123.37 -63.32 33.53
C ASN A 431 -123.74 -64.57 34.32
N LEU A 432 -122.93 -64.96 35.31
CA LEU A 432 -123.26 -66.06 36.23
C LEU A 432 -124.51 -65.78 37.07
N LYS A 433 -124.72 -64.53 37.52
CA LYS A 433 -125.96 -64.14 38.21
C LYS A 433 -127.18 -64.23 37.31
N ILE A 434 -127.08 -63.74 36.07
CA ILE A 434 -128.17 -63.81 35.07
C ILE A 434 -128.53 -65.27 34.76
N MET A 435 -127.51 -66.14 34.63
CA MET A 435 -127.72 -67.58 34.46
C MET A 435 -128.46 -68.20 35.66
N ALA A 436 -128.08 -67.86 36.88
CA ALA A 436 -128.75 -68.36 38.09
C ALA A 436 -130.21 -67.88 38.20
N GLU A 437 -130.51 -66.62 37.84
CA GLU A 437 -131.88 -66.11 37.75
C GLU A 437 -132.70 -66.87 36.71
N LYS A 438 -132.13 -67.10 35.52
CA LYS A 438 -132.79 -67.88 34.46
C LYS A 438 -133.14 -69.29 34.94
N ASP A 439 -132.23 -69.97 35.63
CA ASP A 439 -132.47 -71.31 36.17
C ASP A 439 -133.58 -71.31 37.24
N HIS A 440 -133.66 -70.26 38.07
CA HIS A 440 -134.74 -70.08 39.03
C HIS A 440 -136.11 -69.95 38.34
N TYR A 441 -136.22 -69.10 37.31
CA TYR A 441 -137.46 -68.94 36.53
C TYR A 441 -137.88 -70.24 35.83
N MET A 442 -136.92 -71.02 35.32
CA MET A 442 -137.21 -72.32 34.70
C MET A 442 -137.76 -73.31 35.73
N ALA A 443 -137.21 -73.33 36.95
CA ALA A 443 -137.71 -74.18 38.03
C ALA A 443 -139.12 -73.80 38.50
N GLU A 444 -139.44 -72.50 38.58
CA GLU A 444 -140.80 -72.03 38.88
C GLU A 444 -141.80 -72.45 37.81
N ARG A 445 -141.47 -72.24 36.52
CA ARG A 445 -142.32 -72.66 35.40
C ARG A 445 -142.64 -74.15 35.48
N ASP A 446 -141.65 -74.98 35.79
CA ASP A 446 -141.84 -76.43 35.93
C ASP A 446 -142.67 -76.79 37.17
N HIS A 447 -142.61 -76.00 38.25
CA HIS A 447 -143.51 -76.13 39.40
C HIS A 447 -144.98 -75.86 39.03
N TYR A 448 -145.25 -74.75 38.32
CA TYR A 448 -146.59 -74.42 37.85
C TYR A 448 -147.14 -75.48 36.88
N PHE A 449 -146.31 -76.01 35.98
CA PHE A 449 -146.70 -77.09 35.08
C PHE A 449 -147.13 -78.36 35.83
N ARG A 450 -146.44 -78.71 36.93
CA ARG A 450 -146.81 -79.84 37.79
C ARG A 450 -148.14 -79.61 38.51
N GLN A 451 -148.35 -78.41 39.07
CA GLN A 451 -149.60 -78.00 39.73
C GLN A 451 -150.80 -78.10 38.78
N MET A 452 -150.65 -77.61 37.55
CA MET A 452 -151.70 -77.66 36.52
C MET A 452 -152.09 -79.10 36.18
N LYS A 453 -151.12 -80.01 36.07
CA LYS A 453 -151.37 -81.44 35.79
C LYS A 453 -152.17 -82.13 36.89
N ILE A 454 -151.96 -81.74 38.15
CA ILE A 454 -152.71 -82.25 39.30
C ILE A 454 -154.17 -81.79 39.23
N HIS A 455 -154.40 -80.49 39.00
CA HIS A 455 -155.76 -79.93 38.88
C HIS A 455 -156.55 -80.55 37.72
N GLN A 456 -155.89 -80.80 36.59
CA GLN A 456 -156.53 -81.42 35.43
C GLN A 456 -156.99 -82.86 35.70
N LYS A 457 -156.26 -83.59 36.55
CA LYS A 457 -156.62 -84.94 36.99
C LYS A 457 -157.83 -84.93 37.94
N GLU A 458 -157.91 -83.93 38.80
CA GLU A 458 -159.01 -83.76 39.77
C GLU A 458 -160.34 -83.41 39.09
N VAL A 459 -160.29 -82.54 38.07
CA VAL A 459 -161.48 -82.19 37.26
C VAL A 459 -162.07 -83.42 36.55
N GLY A 460 -161.22 -84.30 36.03
CA GLY A 460 -161.67 -85.54 35.38
C GLY A 460 -162.38 -86.50 36.36
N ARG A 461 -161.93 -86.57 37.61
CA ARG A 461 -162.56 -87.37 38.66
C ARG A 461 -163.97 -86.88 38.99
N LEU A 462 -164.13 -85.57 39.18
CA LEU A 462 -165.41 -84.93 39.51
C LEU A 462 -166.45 -85.04 38.37
N GLN A 463 -166.01 -85.07 37.12
CA GLN A 463 -166.90 -85.26 35.97
C GLN A 463 -167.49 -86.67 35.93
N GLN A 464 -166.70 -87.69 36.28
CA GLN A 464 -167.13 -89.09 36.29
C GLN A 464 -168.19 -89.37 37.36
N GLU A 465 -168.01 -88.80 38.55
CA GLU A 465 -168.95 -88.90 39.68
C GLU A 465 -170.32 -88.28 39.38
N ASN A 466 -170.35 -87.20 38.58
CA ASN A 466 -171.57 -86.50 38.19
C ASN A 466 -172.43 -87.30 37.18
N THR A 467 -171.79 -88.10 36.33
CA THR A 467 -172.49 -89.00 35.39
C THR A 467 -173.20 -90.16 36.09
N GLU A 468 -172.58 -90.75 37.11
CA GLU A 468 -173.15 -91.89 37.84
C GLU A 468 -174.41 -91.49 38.63
N LEU A 469 -174.41 -90.30 39.24
CA LEU A 469 -175.56 -89.76 39.96
C LEU A 469 -176.78 -89.48 39.06
N ARG A 470 -176.57 -89.15 37.79
CA ARG A 470 -177.66 -88.92 36.83
C ARG A 470 -178.37 -90.20 36.42
N PHE A 471 -177.65 -91.30 36.25
CA PHE A 471 -178.25 -92.60 35.90
C PHE A 471 -179.12 -93.18 37.03
N ALA A 472 -178.75 -92.94 38.30
CA ALA A 472 -179.54 -93.40 39.44
C ALA A 472 -180.92 -92.70 39.58
N ALA A 473 -181.05 -91.46 39.08
CA ALA A 473 -182.28 -90.67 39.19
C ALA A 473 -183.33 -90.95 38.10
N GLU A 474 -182.96 -91.61 36.99
CA GLU A 474 -183.88 -91.97 35.91
C GLU A 474 -184.57 -93.32 36.14
N PHE A 475 -183.94 -94.26 36.87
CA PHE A 475 -184.52 -95.57 37.14
C PHE A 475 -185.71 -95.55 38.12
N ALA A 476 -185.76 -94.54 39.01
CA ALA A 476 -186.82 -94.41 40.03
C ALA A 476 -188.15 -93.85 39.48
N ARG A 477 -188.25 -93.53 38.18
CA ARG A 477 -189.42 -92.85 37.58
C ARG A 477 -190.31 -93.72 36.68
N MET A 478 -190.00 -95.01 36.47
CA MET A 478 -190.67 -95.83 35.45
C MET A 478 -191.64 -96.93 35.92
N GLU A 479 -191.89 -97.16 37.22
CA GLU A 479 -192.75 -98.29 37.65
C GLU A 479 -194.04 -97.96 38.44
N ASP A 480 -194.47 -96.69 38.52
CA ASP A 480 -195.80 -96.32 39.04
C ASP A 480 -196.77 -95.87 37.92
N GLU A 481 -197.69 -96.79 37.57
CA GLU A 481 -199.10 -96.61 37.14
C GLU A 481 -199.48 -96.09 35.73
N ILE A 482 -200.41 -96.83 35.07
CA ILE A 482 -201.79 -96.38 34.74
C ILE A 482 -202.68 -97.57 34.29
N GLY A 483 -203.89 -97.67 34.87
CA GLY A 483 -205.08 -98.44 34.40
C GLY A 483 -206.24 -97.52 33.92
N PRO A 484 -207.54 -97.95 33.91
CA PRO A 484 -208.35 -98.29 32.70
C PRO A 484 -209.61 -97.41 32.41
N SER A 485 -210.27 -97.51 31.22
CA SER A 485 -211.75 -97.34 30.98
C SER A 485 -212.25 -97.31 29.49
N VAL A 486 -213.13 -98.27 29.12
CA VAL A 486 -214.42 -98.28 28.33
C VAL A 486 -214.58 -97.76 26.85
N GLY A 487 -215.20 -98.57 25.95
CA GLY A 487 -215.53 -98.37 24.48
C GLY A 487 -216.87 -97.65 24.16
N PRO A 488 -217.66 -97.88 23.05
CA PRO A 488 -217.57 -98.73 21.83
C PRO A 488 -217.97 -98.05 20.44
N SER A 489 -218.04 -98.85 19.35
CA SER A 489 -218.73 -98.68 18.02
C SER A 489 -218.10 -97.88 16.84
N SER A 490 -218.48 -98.34 15.64
CA SER A 490 -217.83 -98.35 14.31
C SER A 490 -217.91 -97.09 13.42
N SER A 491 -216.83 -96.84 12.68
CA SER A 491 -216.77 -96.79 11.19
C SER A 491 -215.37 -97.23 10.76
#